data_AF-A0A0Q9Q8W0-F1
#
_entry.id   AF-A0A0Q9Q8W0-F1
#
_cell.length_a   1.000
_cell.length_b   1.000
_cell.length_c   1.000
_cell.angle_alpha   90.00
_cell.angle_beta   90.00
_cell.angle_gamma   90.00
#
_symmetry.space_group_name_H-M   'P 1'
#
loop_
_entity.id
_entity.type
_entity.pdbx_description
1 polymer ?
#
loop_
_entity_poly.entity_id
_entity_poly.type
_entity_poly.pdbx_seq_one_letter_code
_entity_poly.pdbx_strand_id
1 'polypeptide(L)' 'MKFDERVKMVTRSGKPAPNQKYEIHRGDGAVIKGVTDNDGWTMLQKGLSLDGMIVKWLGKA' A
#
# COMPACT_ATOMS: atom_id res chain seq x y z
N MET A 1 -17.46 -5.48 -9.73
CA MET A 1 -17.26 -4.26 -8.91
C MET A 1 -15.89 -3.69 -9.24
N LYS A 2 -15.71 -2.37 -9.28
CA LYS A 2 -14.36 -1.77 -9.43
C LYS A 2 -13.75 -1.63 -8.04
N PHE A 3 -12.53 -2.12 -7.87
CA PHE A 3 -11.77 -2.02 -6.63
C PHE A 3 -10.74 -0.90 -6.76
N ASP A 4 -10.99 0.22 -6.10
CA ASP A 4 -10.13 1.40 -6.08
C ASP A 4 -9.72 1.68 -4.62
N GLU A 5 -8.57 1.16 -4.19
CA GLU A 5 -8.13 1.27 -2.80
C GLU A 5 -6.71 1.82 -2.63
N ARG A 6 -6.47 2.44 -1.47
CA ARG A 6 -5.15 2.89 -1.00
C ARG A 6 -4.99 2.55 0.47
N VAL A 7 -3.77 2.26 0.89
CA VAL A 7 -3.44 2.03 2.29
C VAL A 7 -2.64 3.21 2.82
N LYS A 8 -3.01 3.70 4.01
CA LYS A 8 -2.23 4.71 4.73
C LYS A 8 -1.29 4.02 5.71
N MET A 9 0.00 4.25 5.54
CA MET A 9 1.00 3.84 6.51
C MET A 9 1.16 4.93 7.58
N VAL A 10 0.98 4.53 8.82
CA VAL A 10 1.19 5.39 9.99
C VAL A 10 2.17 4.74 10.94
N THR A 11 2.98 5.58 11.60
CA THR A 11 3.85 5.16 12.69
C THR A 11 3.02 4.67 13.88
N ARG A 12 3.66 4.02 14.86
CA ARG A 12 3.00 3.67 16.14
C ARG A 12 2.38 4.86 16.87
N SER A 13 2.89 6.08 16.62
CA SER A 13 2.35 7.32 17.18
C SER A 13 1.12 7.86 16.44
N GLY A 14 0.67 7.19 15.37
CA GLY A 14 -0.44 7.63 14.51
C GLY A 14 -0.04 8.65 13.43
N LYS A 15 1.20 9.16 13.45
CA LYS A 15 1.69 10.10 12.43
C LYS A 15 1.87 9.42 11.07
N PRO A 16 1.61 10.10 9.94
CA PRO A 16 1.96 9.63 8.60
C PRO A 16 3.39 9.12 8.51
N ALA A 17 3.59 8.05 7.75
CA ALA A 17 4.90 7.49 7.50
C ALA A 17 5.30 7.71 6.03
N PRO A 18 5.90 8.87 5.71
CA PRO A 18 6.35 9.15 4.35
C PRO A 18 7.64 8.41 4.01
N ASN A 19 7.93 8.29 2.73
CA ASN A 19 9.18 7.73 2.20
C ASN A 19 9.47 6.29 2.71
N GLN A 20 8.42 5.46 2.80
CA GLN A 20 8.53 4.06 3.18
C GLN A 20 8.35 3.17 1.96
N LYS A 21 9.34 2.31 1.71
CA LYS A 21 9.23 1.22 0.74
C LYS A 21 8.17 0.22 1.21
N TYR A 22 7.36 -0.23 0.26
CA TYR A 22 6.34 -1.23 0.50
C TYR A 22 6.21 -2.22 -0.65
N GLU A 23 5.63 -3.38 -0.34
CA GLU A 23 5.07 -4.30 -1.34
C GLU A 23 3.61 -4.59 -1.03
N ILE A 24 2.80 -4.61 -2.07
CA ILE A 24 1.41 -5.05 -2.04
C ILE A 24 1.35 -6.37 -2.80
N HIS A 25 0.93 -7.42 -2.11
CA HIS A 25 0.68 -8.76 -2.66
C HIS A 25 -0.83 -8.92 -2.76
N ARG A 26 -1.36 -9.05 -3.98
CA ARG A 26 -2.79 -9.17 -4.26
C ARG A 26 -3.20 -10.64 -4.45
N GLY A 27 -4.49 -10.93 -4.23
CA GLY A 27 -5.02 -12.28 -4.39
C GLY A 27 -4.93 -12.83 -5.82
N ASP A 28 -4.84 -11.95 -6.83
CA ASP A 28 -4.61 -12.32 -8.23
C ASP A 28 -3.13 -12.69 -8.55
N GLY A 29 -2.25 -12.66 -7.53
CA GLY A 29 -0.83 -12.94 -7.66
C GLY A 29 0.03 -11.73 -8.04
N ALA A 30 -0.56 -10.55 -8.27
CA ALA A 30 0.20 -9.36 -8.57
C ALA A 30 1.02 -8.88 -7.35
N VAL A 31 2.27 -8.48 -7.60
CA VAL A 31 3.15 -7.85 -6.62
C VAL A 31 3.49 -6.44 -7.06
N ILE A 32 3.08 -5.46 -6.26
CA ILE A 32 3.23 -4.04 -6.57
C ILE A 32 4.17 -3.43 -5.55
N LYS A 33 5.25 -2.80 -6.03
CA LYS A 33 6.25 -2.14 -5.18
C LYS A 33 6.11 -0.64 -5.29
N GLY A 34 6.37 0.06 -4.20
CA GLY A 34 6.34 1.51 -4.22
C GLY A 34 6.95 2.14 -2.98
N VAL A 35 6.85 3.46 -2.93
CA VAL A 35 7.24 4.29 -1.79
C VAL A 35 6.03 5.14 -1.40
N THR A 36 5.77 5.28 -0.10
CA THR A 36 4.67 6.12 0.39
C THR A 36 4.94 7.60 0.12
N ASP A 37 3.89 8.34 -0.20
CA ASP A 37 3.97 9.79 -0.39
C ASP A 37 4.18 10.56 0.94
N ASN A 38 4.21 11.89 0.87
CA ASN A 38 4.41 12.76 2.03
C ASN A 38 3.34 12.60 3.13
N ASP A 39 2.15 12.11 2.75
CA ASP A 39 1.02 11.85 3.65
C ASP A 39 0.92 10.38 4.08
N GLY A 40 1.90 9.55 3.70
CA GLY A 40 1.99 8.15 4.06
C GLY A 40 1.11 7.23 3.22
N TRP A 41 0.60 7.66 2.07
CA TRP A 41 -0.26 6.82 1.22
C TRP A 41 0.54 5.96 0.25
N THR A 42 0.06 4.73 0.04
CA THR A 42 0.45 3.92 -1.12
C THR A 42 -0.21 4.46 -2.40
N MET A 43 0.28 4.02 -3.56
CA MET A 43 -0.38 4.31 -4.82
C MET A 43 -1.79 3.69 -4.88
N LEU A 44 -2.66 4.26 -5.70
CA LEU A 44 -4.01 3.73 -5.95
C LEU A 44 -3.93 2.35 -6.60
N GLN A 45 -4.51 1.37 -5.93
CA GLN A 45 -4.67 0.01 -6.42
C GLN A 45 -5.98 -0.05 -7.20
N LYS A 46 -5.91 -0.44 -8.47
CA LYS A 46 -7.08 -0.67 -9.33
C LYS A 46 -7.21 -2.15 -9.62
N GLY A 47 -8.39 -2.73 -9.48
CA GLY A 47 -8.62 -4.12 -9.86
C GLY A 47 -10.08 -4.46 -10.14
N LEU A 48 -10.26 -5.68 -10.64
CA LEU A 48 -11.55 -6.22 -11.05
C LEU A 48 -12.30 -6.94 -9.91
N SER A 49 -11.61 -7.29 -8.81
CA SER A 49 -12.14 -8.03 -7.66
C SER A 49 -11.47 -7.63 -6.33
N LEU A 50 -12.17 -7.91 -5.23
CA LEU A 50 -11.73 -7.80 -3.83
C LEU A 50 -10.97 -9.06 -3.39
N ASP A 51 -10.10 -9.59 -4.24
CA ASP A 51 -9.27 -10.73 -3.86
C ASP A 51 -8.16 -10.21 -2.94
N GLY A 52 -8.24 -10.57 -1.66
CA GLY A 52 -7.57 -9.92 -0.54
C GLY A 52 -6.12 -9.46 -0.74
N MET A 53 -5.71 -8.49 0.06
CA MET A 53 -4.45 -7.77 -0.11
C MET A 53 -3.57 -7.85 1.14
N ILE A 54 -2.30 -8.18 0.96
CA ILE A 54 -1.27 -8.12 2.01
C ILE A 54 -0.31 -6.98 1.70
N VAL A 55 -0.11 -6.08 2.66
CA VAL A 55 0.87 -5.00 2.55
C VAL A 55 2.06 -5.28 3.45
N LYS A 56 3.26 -5.29 2.87
CA LYS A 56 4.53 -5.39 3.58
C LYS A 56 5.18 -4.03 3.66
N TRP A 57 5.49 -3.58 4.87
CA TRP A 57 6.31 -2.40 5.12
C TRP A 57 7.79 -2.83 5.12
N LEU A 58 8.57 -2.36 4.15
CA LEU A 58 9.97 -2.78 3.97
C LEU A 58 10.99 -1.85 4.65
N GLY A 59 10.59 -0.64 5.00
CA GLY A 59 11.42 0.34 5.71
C GLY A 59 11.67 1.58 4.85
N LYS A 60 12.64 2.39 5.25
CA LYS A 60 12.91 3.67 4.58
C LYS A 60 13.40 3.48 3.14
N ALA A 61 12.98 4.38 2.26
CA ALA A 61 13.48 4.47 0.88
C ALA A 61 14.95 4.86 0.83
#